data_AF-A0A1B6YKV2-F1
#
_entry.id   AF-A0A1B6YKV2-F1
#
_cell.length_a   1.000
_cell.length_b   1.000
_cell.length_c   1.000
_cell.angle_alpha   90.00
_cell.angle_beta   90.00
_cell.angle_gamma   90.00
#
_symmetry.space_group_name_H-M   'P 1'
#
loop_
_entity.id
_entity.type
_entity.pdbx_description
1 polymer ?
#
loop_
_entity_poly.entity_id
_entity_poly.type
_entity_poly.pdbx_seq_one_letter_code
_entity_poly.pdbx_strand_id
1 'polypeptide(L)'
;MTDLRNRLTEAALTAWAAAALQLGRDPAVARTQVLAARREARGGRVALLIHGEDGQKDLVLKQRLGGQRDMIGPACRAYAGATAAFADQPGLAVPRLILALPDHQALILSHCPGQDARSLLSDSTDPADHLGVMQAAGRWLRALHRGRAEPPAAHHPAPALRRLFRNARNAPAPRPDAFAAHLKQLEGLATQMQDRPLPQAVIHGDMTLGNLLIAPDRITGIDLENDLPAPVARDLAMLLVDHEVWFGFHPKAVTAFWQAYGTDLRHDPALRFFIALRLARLWQEMPPDPERDTPRRAHVWAGLQAMCDRLAARGAS
;
A
#
# COMPACT_ATOMS: atom_id res chain seq x y z
N MET A 1 -23.81 3.89 11.29
CA MET A 1 -22.52 3.22 11.01
C MET A 1 -22.50 1.77 11.48
N THR A 2 -23.06 1.45 12.65
CA THR A 2 -23.20 0.08 13.19
C THR A 2 -23.89 -0.89 12.22
N ASP A 3 -24.99 -0.46 11.59
CA ASP A 3 -25.74 -1.28 10.63
C ASP A 3 -24.90 -1.71 9.40
N LEU A 4 -24.06 -0.83 8.86
CA LEU A 4 -23.19 -1.20 7.74
C LEU A 4 -22.08 -2.17 8.16
N ARG A 5 -21.44 -1.92 9.31
CA ARG A 5 -20.41 -2.83 9.83
C ARG A 5 -20.97 -4.23 10.08
N ASN A 6 -22.20 -4.31 10.61
CA ASN A 6 -22.90 -5.57 10.83
C ASN A 6 -23.16 -6.29 9.50
N ARG A 7 -23.74 -5.59 8.51
CA ARG A 7 -23.97 -6.15 7.16
C ARG A 7 -22.69 -6.66 6.48
N LEU A 8 -21.60 -5.89 6.57
CA LEU A 8 -20.30 -6.32 6.04
C LEU A 8 -19.78 -7.57 6.77
N THR A 9 -19.97 -7.64 8.08
CA THR A 9 -19.52 -8.78 8.90
C THR A 9 -20.36 -10.02 8.60
N GLU A 10 -21.68 -9.89 8.51
CA GLU A 10 -22.60 -10.98 8.15
C GLU A 10 -22.25 -11.58 6.78
N ALA A 11 -22.01 -10.73 5.78
CA ALA A 11 -21.61 -11.21 4.45
C ALA A 11 -20.27 -11.97 4.47
N ALA A 12 -19.33 -11.53 5.31
CA ALA A 12 -18.05 -12.20 5.48
C ALA A 12 -18.17 -13.53 6.22
N LEU A 13 -19.08 -13.63 7.19
CA LEU A 13 -19.41 -14.89 7.87
C LEU A 13 -20.08 -15.87 6.91
N THR A 14 -20.95 -15.40 6.01
CA THR A 14 -21.53 -16.23 4.94
C THR A 14 -20.44 -16.75 3.99
N ALA A 15 -19.50 -15.89 3.58
CA ALA A 15 -18.36 -16.31 2.76
C ALA A 15 -17.45 -17.28 3.51
N TRP A 16 -17.24 -17.09 4.81
CA TRP A 16 -16.51 -18.04 5.65
C TRP A 16 -17.22 -19.39 5.72
N ALA A 17 -18.53 -19.44 5.88
CA ALA A 17 -19.28 -20.69 5.89
C ALA A 17 -19.07 -21.49 4.60
N ALA A 18 -19.08 -20.82 3.44
CA ALA A 18 -18.77 -21.45 2.16
C ALA A 18 -17.31 -21.93 2.08
N ALA A 19 -16.34 -21.14 2.55
CA ALA A 19 -14.93 -21.52 2.60
C ALA A 19 -14.70 -22.74 3.51
N ALA A 20 -15.27 -22.73 4.71
CA ALA A 20 -15.07 -23.76 5.73
C ALA A 20 -15.46 -25.14 5.19
N LEU A 21 -16.61 -25.24 4.51
CA LEU A 21 -17.05 -26.48 3.86
C LEU A 21 -16.04 -26.99 2.83
N GLN A 22 -15.49 -26.13 1.99
CA GLN A 22 -14.47 -26.51 0.99
C GLN A 22 -13.13 -26.90 1.64
N LEU A 23 -12.83 -26.34 2.82
CA LEU A 23 -11.63 -26.64 3.60
C LEU A 23 -11.82 -27.83 4.56
N GLY A 24 -12.99 -28.48 4.57
CA GLY A 24 -13.30 -29.58 5.48
C GLY A 24 -13.36 -29.16 6.96
N ARG A 25 -13.77 -27.92 7.24
CA ARG A 25 -13.85 -27.34 8.59
C ARG A 25 -15.31 -27.07 8.97
N ASP A 26 -15.61 -27.17 10.25
CA ASP A 26 -16.90 -26.75 10.79
C ASP A 26 -16.96 -25.21 10.93
N PRO A 27 -17.83 -24.51 10.19
CA PRO A 27 -17.95 -23.06 10.29
C PRO A 27 -18.46 -22.59 11.66
N ALA A 28 -19.20 -23.42 12.41
CA ALA A 28 -19.77 -23.06 13.71
C ALA A 28 -18.73 -23.05 14.85
N VAL A 29 -17.64 -23.80 14.68
CA VAL A 29 -16.58 -23.96 15.69
C VAL A 29 -15.51 -22.86 15.57
N ALA A 30 -15.36 -22.28 14.37
CA ALA A 30 -14.32 -21.29 14.12
C ALA A 30 -14.60 -19.96 14.83
N ARG A 31 -13.72 -19.58 15.75
CA ARG A 31 -13.73 -18.23 16.32
C ARG A 31 -13.25 -17.23 15.26
N THR A 32 -14.02 -16.16 15.06
CA THR A 32 -13.69 -15.09 14.11
C THR A 32 -13.53 -13.75 14.80
N GLN A 33 -12.69 -12.89 14.23
CA GLN A 33 -12.49 -11.51 14.66
C GLN A 33 -12.49 -10.58 13.44
N VAL A 34 -13.28 -9.51 13.49
CA VAL A 34 -13.24 -8.46 12.45
C VAL A 34 -11.96 -7.65 12.59
N LEU A 35 -11.05 -7.78 11.62
CA LEU A 35 -9.83 -6.97 11.55
C LEU A 35 -10.14 -5.57 10.98
N ALA A 36 -10.96 -5.51 9.94
CA ALA A 36 -11.37 -4.27 9.31
C ALA A 36 -12.74 -4.42 8.66
N ALA A 37 -13.54 -3.35 8.69
CA ALA A 37 -14.79 -3.23 7.94
C ALA A 37 -14.96 -1.76 7.53
N ARG A 38 -15.00 -1.49 6.22
CA ARG A 38 -14.98 -0.12 5.67
C ARG A 38 -15.99 0.04 4.54
N ARG A 39 -16.66 1.19 4.52
CA ARG A 39 -17.46 1.63 3.37
C ARG A 39 -16.53 2.16 2.28
N GLU A 40 -16.85 1.83 1.03
CA GLU A 40 -16.21 2.41 -0.14
C GLU A 40 -17.27 3.06 -1.04
N ALA A 41 -16.84 3.91 -1.97
CA ALA A 41 -17.76 4.63 -2.87
C ALA A 41 -18.65 3.68 -3.70
N ARG A 42 -18.21 2.45 -3.95
CA ARG A 42 -18.92 1.44 -4.75
C ARG A 42 -19.36 0.21 -3.94
N GLY A 43 -19.32 0.29 -2.61
CA GLY A 43 -19.70 -0.82 -1.73
C GLY A 43 -18.96 -0.83 -0.40
N GLY A 44 -18.27 -1.91 -0.07
CA GLY A 44 -17.47 -2.01 1.14
C GLY A 44 -16.46 -3.15 1.11
N ARG A 45 -15.55 -3.13 2.07
CA ARG A 45 -14.55 -4.18 2.29
C ARG A 45 -14.56 -4.65 3.72
N VAL A 46 -14.27 -5.92 3.91
CA VAL A 46 -14.18 -6.55 5.21
C VAL A 46 -13.05 -7.56 5.23
N ALA A 47 -12.32 -7.59 6.33
CA ALA A 47 -11.31 -8.57 6.62
C ALA A 47 -11.63 -9.26 7.94
N LEU A 48 -11.74 -10.59 7.92
CA LEU A 48 -11.93 -11.42 9.10
C LEU A 48 -10.66 -12.22 9.37
N LEU A 49 -10.22 -12.21 10.62
CA LEU A 49 -9.29 -13.21 11.15
C LEU A 49 -10.10 -14.42 11.59
N ILE A 50 -9.61 -15.60 11.24
CA ILE A 50 -10.18 -16.89 11.58
C ILE A 50 -9.15 -17.63 12.42
N HIS A 51 -9.58 -18.13 13.57
CA HIS A 51 -8.75 -18.93 14.46
C HIS A 51 -8.87 -20.42 14.15
N GLY A 52 -7.78 -21.15 14.34
CA GLY A 52 -7.75 -22.62 14.31
C GLY A 52 -8.44 -23.22 15.55
N GLU A 53 -8.53 -24.56 15.57
CA GLU A 53 -9.12 -25.32 16.68
C GLU A 53 -8.35 -25.14 18.00
N ASP A 54 -7.04 -24.91 17.90
CA ASP A 54 -6.14 -24.59 19.01
C ASP A 54 -6.25 -23.12 19.49
N GLY A 55 -7.15 -22.33 18.89
CA GLY A 55 -7.35 -20.92 19.16
C GLY A 55 -6.29 -20.00 18.55
N GLN A 56 -5.30 -20.54 17.82
CA GLN A 56 -4.26 -19.73 17.19
C GLN A 56 -4.78 -19.02 15.93
N LYS A 57 -4.13 -17.91 15.58
CA LYS A 57 -4.44 -17.17 14.36
C LYS A 57 -4.04 -17.99 13.14
N ASP A 58 -4.99 -18.30 12.26
CA ASP A 58 -4.76 -19.26 11.19
C ASP A 58 -4.99 -18.67 9.80
N LEU A 59 -6.20 -18.15 9.53
CA LEU A 59 -6.59 -17.67 8.21
C LEU A 59 -7.08 -16.23 8.27
N VAL A 60 -6.97 -15.53 7.14
CA VAL A 60 -7.57 -14.22 6.91
C VAL A 60 -8.50 -14.32 5.71
N LEU A 61 -9.79 -14.04 5.92
CA LEU A 61 -10.75 -13.84 4.84
C LEU A 61 -10.76 -12.36 4.48
N LYS A 62 -10.56 -12.05 3.19
CA LYS A 62 -10.75 -10.71 2.63
C LYS A 62 -11.90 -10.74 1.65
N GLN A 63 -12.88 -9.87 1.85
CA GLN A 63 -14.05 -9.79 0.99
C GLN A 63 -14.33 -8.35 0.58
N ARG A 64 -14.75 -8.19 -0.66
CA ARG A 64 -15.26 -6.93 -1.21
C ARG A 64 -16.73 -7.12 -1.57
N LEU A 65 -17.58 -6.23 -1.09
CA LEU A 65 -19.01 -6.21 -1.40
C LEU A 65 -19.32 -5.00 -2.27
N GLY A 66 -20.13 -5.21 -3.30
CA GLY A 66 -20.54 -4.15 -4.22
C GLY A 66 -19.51 -3.84 -5.31
N GLY A 67 -20.02 -3.61 -6.52
CA GLY A 67 -19.23 -3.43 -7.74
C GLY A 67 -19.47 -4.56 -8.75
N GLN A 68 -19.52 -4.23 -10.04
CA GLN A 68 -19.76 -5.18 -11.14
C GLN A 68 -18.48 -5.84 -11.68
N ARG A 69 -17.31 -5.50 -11.15
CA ARG A 69 -16.02 -5.94 -11.71
C ARG A 69 -15.48 -7.11 -10.92
N ASP A 70 -15.16 -8.20 -11.61
CA ASP A 70 -14.40 -9.30 -11.03
C ASP A 70 -13.03 -8.79 -10.53
N MET A 71 -12.82 -8.91 -9.23
CA MET A 71 -11.57 -8.56 -8.56
C MET A 71 -10.78 -9.81 -8.11
N ILE A 72 -11.39 -10.99 -8.18
CA ILE A 72 -10.81 -12.23 -7.65
C ILE A 72 -9.76 -12.78 -8.59
N GLY A 73 -10.05 -12.87 -9.90
CA GLY A 73 -9.07 -13.30 -10.89
C GLY A 73 -7.75 -12.52 -10.84
N PRO A 74 -7.78 -11.17 -10.92
CA PRO A 74 -6.61 -10.33 -10.74
C PRO A 74 -5.86 -10.56 -9.42
N ALA A 75 -6.58 -10.63 -8.30
CA ALA A 75 -5.94 -10.85 -7.00
C ALA A 75 -5.25 -12.23 -6.93
N CYS A 76 -5.88 -13.30 -7.46
CA CYS A 76 -5.26 -14.62 -7.53
C CYS A 76 -3.95 -14.60 -8.33
N ARG A 77 -3.92 -13.93 -9.48
CA ARG A 77 -2.69 -13.76 -10.27
C ARG A 77 -1.64 -12.93 -9.54
N ALA A 78 -2.05 -11.91 -8.79
CA ALA A 78 -1.15 -11.10 -7.98
C ALA A 78 -0.46 -11.94 -6.90
N TYR A 79 -1.21 -12.74 -6.12
CA TYR A 79 -0.65 -13.63 -5.09
C TYR A 79 0.20 -14.74 -5.70
N ALA A 80 -0.23 -15.38 -6.80
CA ALA A 80 0.55 -16.41 -7.47
C ALA A 80 1.88 -15.87 -8.00
N GLY A 81 1.84 -14.74 -8.71
CA GLY A 81 3.04 -14.09 -9.25
C GLY A 81 4.00 -13.61 -8.16
N ALA A 82 3.48 -13.07 -7.05
CA ALA A 82 4.32 -12.69 -5.93
C ALA A 82 4.92 -13.89 -5.19
N THR A 83 4.15 -14.97 -5.00
CA THR A 83 4.65 -16.22 -4.41
C THR A 83 5.82 -16.78 -5.23
N ALA A 84 5.68 -16.81 -6.56
CA ALA A 84 6.75 -17.23 -7.46
C ALA A 84 7.98 -16.32 -7.36
N ALA A 85 7.80 -14.99 -7.28
CA ALA A 85 8.89 -14.03 -7.13
C ALA A 85 9.70 -14.20 -5.83
N PHE A 86 9.12 -14.82 -4.81
CA PHE A 86 9.77 -15.04 -3.51
C PHE A 86 10.21 -16.49 -3.26
N ALA A 87 10.01 -17.42 -4.20
CA ALA A 87 10.29 -18.84 -4.01
C ALA A 87 11.72 -19.12 -3.53
N ASP A 88 12.71 -18.39 -4.07
CA ASP A 88 14.14 -18.52 -3.75
C ASP A 88 14.66 -17.34 -2.93
N GLN A 89 13.79 -16.65 -2.17
CA GLN A 89 14.14 -15.47 -1.39
C GLN A 89 13.86 -15.71 0.10
N PRO A 90 14.80 -16.35 0.85
CA PRO A 90 14.62 -16.61 2.27
C PRO A 90 14.24 -15.36 3.05
N GLY A 91 13.22 -15.48 3.90
CA GLY A 91 12.73 -14.39 4.74
C GLY A 91 11.88 -13.33 4.01
N LEU A 92 11.59 -13.48 2.72
CA LEU A 92 10.63 -12.62 2.00
C LEU A 92 9.37 -13.40 1.66
N ALA A 93 8.19 -12.82 1.87
CA ALA A 93 6.94 -13.54 1.69
C ALA A 93 5.76 -12.64 1.29
N VAL A 94 4.70 -13.33 0.87
CA VAL A 94 3.30 -12.85 0.82
C VAL A 94 2.41 -13.89 1.50
N PRO A 95 1.19 -13.52 1.96
CA PRO A 95 0.21 -14.50 2.39
C PRO A 95 -0.01 -15.56 1.32
N ARG A 96 -0.02 -16.83 1.73
CA ARG A 96 -0.39 -17.93 0.84
C ARG A 96 -1.88 -17.82 0.54
N LEU A 97 -2.22 -17.78 -0.74
CA LEU A 97 -3.61 -17.93 -1.16
C LEU A 97 -4.04 -19.38 -0.93
N ILE A 98 -5.02 -19.56 -0.03
CA ILE A 98 -5.55 -20.87 0.35
C ILE A 98 -6.75 -21.22 -0.54
N LEU A 99 -7.67 -20.27 -0.69
CA LEU A 99 -8.90 -20.46 -1.45
C LEU A 99 -9.38 -19.14 -2.04
N ALA A 100 -9.91 -19.20 -3.25
CA ALA A 100 -10.65 -18.10 -3.87
C ALA A 100 -12.13 -18.45 -3.94
N LEU A 101 -12.98 -17.49 -3.61
CA LEU A 101 -14.44 -17.63 -3.66
C LEU A 101 -15.03 -16.54 -4.58
N PRO A 102 -15.03 -16.75 -5.91
CA PRO A 102 -15.50 -15.76 -6.87
C PRO A 102 -16.94 -15.30 -6.61
N ASP A 103 -17.84 -16.23 -6.29
CA ASP A 103 -19.27 -15.95 -6.01
C ASP A 103 -19.48 -15.07 -4.79
N HIS A 104 -18.52 -15.08 -3.86
CA HIS A 104 -18.53 -14.25 -2.67
C HIS A 104 -17.65 -13.00 -2.79
N GLN A 105 -16.94 -12.83 -3.91
CA GLN A 105 -15.87 -11.84 -4.05
C GLN A 105 -14.91 -11.86 -2.85
N ALA A 106 -14.50 -13.07 -2.44
CA ALA A 106 -13.67 -13.30 -1.27
C ALA A 106 -12.42 -14.14 -1.57
N LEU A 107 -11.38 -13.93 -0.75
CA LEU A 107 -10.15 -14.69 -0.73
C LEU A 107 -9.89 -15.19 0.69
N ILE A 108 -9.42 -16.43 0.82
CA ILE A 108 -8.87 -16.98 2.05
C ILE A 108 -7.35 -17.02 1.91
N LEU A 109 -6.67 -16.34 2.82
CA LEU A 109 -5.23 -16.23 2.87
C LEU A 109 -4.71 -16.84 4.17
N SER A 110 -3.46 -17.33 4.18
CA SER A 110 -2.80 -17.65 5.44
C SER A 110 -2.63 -16.40 6.30
N HIS A 111 -2.87 -16.50 7.60
CA HIS A 111 -2.41 -15.49 8.55
C HIS A 111 -0.88 -15.39 8.50
N CYS A 112 -0.37 -14.17 8.59
CA CYS A 112 1.07 -13.89 8.57
C CYS A 112 1.47 -13.28 9.92
N PRO A 113 2.49 -13.82 10.60
CA PRO A 113 2.95 -13.27 11.86
C PRO A 113 3.70 -11.95 11.65
N GLY A 114 3.88 -11.23 12.76
CA GLY A 114 4.64 -9.97 12.79
C GLY A 114 3.75 -8.76 13.05
N GLN A 115 4.44 -7.63 13.24
CA GLN A 115 3.83 -6.31 13.41
C GLN A 115 4.01 -5.52 12.12
N ASP A 116 3.05 -4.67 11.75
CA ASP A 116 3.24 -3.80 10.60
C ASP A 116 4.37 -2.80 10.85
N ALA A 117 5.16 -2.51 9.81
CA ALA A 117 6.37 -1.71 9.90
C ALA A 117 6.11 -0.29 10.42
N ARG A 118 4.91 0.26 10.18
CA ARG A 118 4.56 1.58 10.74
C ARG A 118 4.42 1.50 12.26
N SER A 119 3.68 0.51 12.76
CA SER A 119 3.51 0.34 14.21
C SER A 119 4.85 0.03 14.89
N LEU A 120 5.69 -0.82 14.29
CA LEU A 120 7.03 -1.11 14.83
C LEU A 120 7.88 0.16 14.99
N LEU A 121 7.89 1.03 13.97
CA LEU A 121 8.60 2.31 14.05
C LEU A 121 7.94 3.33 14.98
N SER A 122 6.62 3.27 15.17
CA SER A 122 5.91 4.16 16.10
C SER A 122 6.19 3.79 17.56
N ASP A 123 6.39 2.50 17.82
CA ASP A 123 6.66 1.96 19.16
C ASP A 123 8.14 2.02 19.55
N SER A 124 9.03 2.33 18.59
CA SER A 124 10.47 2.38 18.79
C SER A 124 11.03 3.80 18.84
N THR A 125 12.05 3.99 19.67
CA THR A 125 12.89 5.19 19.69
C THR A 125 14.32 4.92 19.20
N ASP A 126 14.64 3.68 18.81
CA ASP A 126 15.97 3.30 18.36
C ASP A 126 16.16 3.62 16.86
N PRO A 127 17.13 4.47 16.48
CA PRO A 127 17.46 4.71 15.08
C PRO A 127 17.84 3.44 14.29
N ALA A 128 18.31 2.39 14.96
CA ALA A 128 18.61 1.10 14.34
C ALA A 128 17.36 0.41 13.78
N ASP A 129 16.19 0.63 14.37
CA ASP A 129 14.94 0.05 13.88
C ASP A 129 14.50 0.70 12.57
N HIS A 130 14.64 2.03 12.44
CA HIS A 130 14.45 2.72 11.16
C HIS A 130 15.37 2.16 10.08
N LEU A 131 16.62 1.85 10.42
CA LEU A 131 17.58 1.24 9.50
C LEU A 131 17.12 -0.16 9.09
N GLY A 132 16.81 -1.02 10.06
CA GLY A 132 16.42 -2.41 9.84
C GLY A 132 15.13 -2.53 9.02
N VAL A 133 14.11 -1.75 9.35
CA VAL A 133 12.83 -1.69 8.62
C VAL A 133 13.02 -1.22 7.19
N MET A 134 13.80 -0.17 6.97
CA MET A 134 14.00 0.36 5.62
C MET A 134 14.88 -0.57 4.77
N GLN A 135 15.86 -1.26 5.36
CA GLN A 135 16.58 -2.34 4.67
C GLN A 135 15.64 -3.49 4.30
N ALA A 136 14.80 -3.93 5.24
CA ALA A 136 13.79 -4.96 5.03
C ALA A 136 12.85 -4.62 3.85
N ALA A 137 12.30 -3.41 3.86
CA ALA A 137 11.42 -2.92 2.80
C ALA A 137 12.14 -2.85 1.43
N GLY A 138 13.40 -2.40 1.42
CA GLY A 138 14.23 -2.38 0.21
C GLY A 138 14.46 -3.76 -0.38
N ARG A 139 14.79 -4.77 0.46
CA ARG A 139 14.94 -6.16 0.02
C ARG A 139 13.63 -6.72 -0.54
N TRP A 140 12.51 -6.49 0.15
CA TRP A 140 11.21 -6.98 -0.27
C TRP A 140 10.80 -6.41 -1.64
N LEU A 141 10.90 -5.09 -1.82
CA LEU A 141 10.56 -4.44 -3.09
C LEU A 141 11.48 -4.84 -4.23
N ARG A 142 12.78 -5.02 -3.97
CA ARG A 142 13.73 -5.52 -4.97
C ARG A 142 13.31 -6.88 -5.49
N ALA A 143 13.01 -7.81 -4.59
CA ALA A 143 12.62 -9.16 -4.96
C ALA A 143 11.29 -9.16 -5.74
N LEU A 144 10.28 -8.40 -5.29
CA LEU A 144 9.02 -8.26 -6.03
C LEU A 144 9.26 -7.70 -7.44
N HIS A 145 9.96 -6.56 -7.56
CA HIS A 145 10.13 -5.88 -8.84
C HIS A 145 11.00 -6.69 -9.81
N ARG A 146 12.01 -7.42 -9.33
CA ARG A 146 12.86 -8.26 -10.19
C ARG A 146 12.18 -9.55 -10.60
N GLY A 147 11.52 -10.23 -9.66
CA GLY A 147 10.81 -11.47 -9.95
C GLY A 147 9.58 -11.28 -10.83
N ARG A 148 9.14 -10.04 -11.02
CA ARG A 148 7.97 -9.67 -11.85
C ARG A 148 8.29 -8.50 -12.78
N ALA A 149 9.53 -8.43 -13.23
CA ALA A 149 10.00 -7.40 -14.14
C ALA A 149 9.33 -7.54 -15.51
N GLU A 150 9.02 -6.41 -16.12
CA GLU A 150 8.45 -6.32 -17.45
C GLU A 150 9.32 -5.41 -18.32
N PRO A 151 9.25 -5.52 -19.66
CA PRO A 151 9.97 -4.61 -20.54
C PRO A 151 9.66 -3.15 -20.20
N PRO A 152 10.66 -2.25 -20.23
CA PRO A 152 10.43 -0.82 -20.05
C PRO A 152 9.35 -0.32 -21.01
N ALA A 153 8.45 0.53 -20.51
CA ALA A 153 7.33 1.05 -21.28
C ALA A 153 7.29 2.59 -21.20
N ALA A 154 6.80 3.20 -22.27
CA ALA A 154 6.58 4.64 -22.34
C ALA A 154 5.61 5.09 -21.24
N HIS A 155 5.97 6.13 -20.50
CA HIS A 155 5.11 6.68 -19.47
C HIS A 155 4.21 7.80 -20.01
N HIS A 156 2.92 7.71 -19.72
CA HIS A 156 1.96 8.75 -20.05
C HIS A 156 1.33 9.29 -18.76
N PRO A 157 1.80 10.44 -18.23
CA PRO A 157 1.33 10.98 -16.96
C PRO A 157 -0.08 11.61 -17.04
N ALA A 158 -0.52 11.98 -18.24
CA ALA A 158 -1.75 12.74 -18.46
C ALA A 158 -3.03 12.13 -17.83
N PRO A 159 -3.30 10.80 -17.88
CA PRO A 159 -4.47 10.21 -17.22
C PRO A 159 -4.47 10.41 -15.70
N ALA A 160 -3.30 10.30 -15.05
CA ALA A 160 -3.18 10.47 -13.61
C ALA A 160 -3.40 11.94 -13.20
N LEU A 161 -2.85 12.88 -13.98
CA LEU A 161 -3.02 14.32 -13.75
C LEU A 161 -4.46 14.78 -13.99
N ARG A 162 -5.09 14.34 -15.10
CA ARG A 162 -6.51 14.67 -15.37
C ARG A 162 -7.42 14.24 -14.22
N ARG A 163 -7.17 13.06 -13.63
CA ARG A 163 -7.92 12.60 -12.47
C ARG A 163 -7.68 13.50 -11.24
N LEU A 164 -6.42 13.83 -10.95
CA LEU A 164 -6.05 14.69 -9.84
C LEU A 164 -6.68 16.09 -9.95
N PHE A 165 -6.59 16.72 -11.13
CA PHE A 165 -7.17 18.05 -11.37
C PHE A 165 -8.68 18.05 -11.31
N ARG A 166 -9.34 17.03 -11.87
CA ARG A 166 -10.79 16.89 -11.73
C ARG A 166 -11.21 16.79 -10.26
N ASN A 167 -10.50 15.98 -9.48
CA ASN A 167 -10.78 15.87 -8.05
C ASN A 167 -10.55 17.21 -7.32
N ALA A 168 -9.51 17.96 -7.70
CA ALA A 168 -9.15 19.24 -7.07
C ALA A 168 -10.19 20.33 -7.36
N ARG A 169 -10.86 20.25 -8.52
CA ARG A 169 -12.00 21.14 -8.84
C ARG A 169 -13.24 20.80 -8.04
N ASN A 170 -13.44 19.53 -7.70
CA ASN A 170 -14.65 19.05 -7.02
C ASN A 170 -14.57 19.18 -5.49
N ALA A 171 -13.37 19.23 -4.93
CA ALA A 171 -13.14 19.36 -3.49
C ALA A 171 -11.94 20.28 -3.24
N PRO A 172 -12.12 21.41 -2.54
CA PRO A 172 -11.01 22.30 -2.21
C PRO A 172 -10.03 21.61 -1.27
N ALA A 173 -8.74 21.67 -1.59
CA ALA A 173 -7.67 21.20 -0.73
C ALA A 173 -7.32 22.27 0.33
N PRO A 174 -6.85 21.86 1.53
CA PRO A 174 -6.31 22.82 2.49
C PRO A 174 -5.13 23.60 1.89
N ARG A 175 -4.95 24.88 2.26
CA ARG A 175 -3.89 25.76 1.72
C ARG A 175 -3.89 25.79 0.17
N PRO A 176 -4.96 26.29 -0.47
CA PRO A 176 -5.19 26.16 -1.91
C PRO A 176 -4.06 26.76 -2.77
N ASP A 177 -3.45 27.87 -2.36
CA ASP A 177 -2.36 28.50 -3.13
C ASP A 177 -1.09 27.64 -3.14
N ALA A 178 -0.73 27.06 -1.98
CA ALA A 178 0.41 26.15 -1.87
C ALA A 178 0.16 24.86 -2.66
N PHE A 179 -1.07 24.34 -2.61
CA PHE A 179 -1.46 23.18 -3.41
C PHE A 179 -1.40 23.49 -4.91
N ALA A 180 -1.87 24.66 -5.36
CA ALA A 180 -1.78 25.09 -6.74
C ALA A 180 -0.32 25.22 -7.22
N ALA A 181 0.57 25.76 -6.38
CA ALA A 181 2.00 25.82 -6.66
C ALA A 181 2.62 24.42 -6.82
N HIS A 182 2.27 23.48 -5.95
CA HIS A 182 2.69 22.08 -6.04
C HIS A 182 2.17 21.40 -7.33
N LEU A 183 0.92 21.65 -7.70
CA LEU A 183 0.34 21.14 -8.94
C LEU A 183 1.09 21.66 -10.18
N LYS A 184 1.48 22.94 -10.20
CA LYS A 184 2.29 23.52 -11.29
C LYS A 184 3.66 22.86 -11.40
N GLN A 185 4.32 22.57 -10.27
CA GLN A 185 5.59 21.83 -10.26
C GLN A 185 5.41 20.40 -10.80
N LEU A 186 4.33 19.73 -10.41
CA LEU A 186 3.99 18.40 -10.89
C LEU A 186 3.73 18.36 -12.40
N GLU A 187 3.10 19.39 -12.98
CA GLU A 187 2.96 19.53 -14.43
C GLU A 187 4.31 19.62 -15.14
N GLY A 188 5.24 20.42 -14.60
CA GLY A 188 6.61 20.51 -15.13
C GLY A 188 7.34 19.16 -15.13
N LEU A 189 7.23 18.39 -14.03
CA LEU A 189 7.78 17.04 -13.94
C LEU A 189 7.10 16.07 -14.92
N ALA A 190 5.79 16.21 -15.11
CA ALA A 190 5.04 15.36 -16.03
C ALA A 190 5.50 15.53 -17.49
N THR A 191 5.79 16.76 -17.92
CA THR A 191 6.33 17.03 -19.26
C THR A 191 7.65 16.28 -19.49
N GLN A 192 8.52 16.20 -18.47
CA GLN A 192 9.78 15.46 -18.56
C GLN A 192 9.58 13.93 -18.64
N MET A 193 8.43 13.44 -18.16
CA MET A 193 8.11 12.01 -18.12
C MET A 193 7.34 11.52 -19.32
N GLN A 194 6.80 12.43 -20.14
CA GLN A 194 6.04 12.08 -21.32
C GLN A 194 6.87 11.20 -22.26
N ASP A 195 6.35 10.02 -22.58
CA ASP A 195 6.93 9.01 -23.47
C ASP A 195 8.30 8.47 -23.03
N ARG A 196 8.78 8.85 -21.84
CA ARG A 196 10.02 8.33 -21.28
C ARG A 196 9.85 6.83 -21.00
N PRO A 197 10.76 5.96 -21.48
CA PRO A 197 10.73 4.56 -21.13
C PRO A 197 11.11 4.40 -19.65
N LEU A 198 10.22 3.82 -18.85
CA LEU A 198 10.43 3.58 -17.43
C LEU A 198 10.51 2.08 -17.13
N PRO A 199 11.38 1.64 -16.21
CA PRO A 199 11.39 0.26 -15.73
C PRO A 199 10.01 -0.14 -15.19
N GLN A 200 9.48 -1.25 -15.71
CA GLN A 200 8.18 -1.78 -15.33
C GLN A 200 8.36 -3.04 -14.48
N ALA A 201 7.40 -3.23 -13.57
CA ALA A 201 7.16 -4.53 -12.94
C ALA A 201 5.69 -4.62 -12.59
N VAL A 202 5.20 -5.82 -12.29
CA VAL A 202 3.92 -5.93 -11.58
C VAL A 202 4.13 -5.55 -10.11
N ILE A 203 3.88 -4.27 -9.84
CA ILE A 203 4.08 -3.63 -8.54
C ILE A 203 3.00 -4.04 -7.51
N HIS A 204 3.24 -3.77 -6.24
CA HIS A 204 2.26 -3.88 -5.16
C HIS A 204 1.09 -2.91 -5.36
N GLY A 205 1.37 -1.65 -5.70
CA GLY A 205 0.36 -0.66 -6.10
C GLY A 205 -0.28 0.14 -4.95
N ASP A 206 -0.17 -0.36 -3.72
CA ASP A 206 -0.43 0.36 -2.45
C ASP A 206 0.66 0.13 -1.38
N MET A 207 1.94 0.14 -1.79
CA MET A 207 3.09 -0.03 -0.89
C MET A 207 3.20 1.10 0.15
N THR A 208 2.73 0.84 1.37
CA THR A 208 2.92 1.68 2.57
C THR A 208 3.57 0.85 3.67
N LEU A 209 4.11 1.48 4.72
CA LEU A 209 4.69 0.77 5.86
C LEU A 209 3.66 -0.10 6.59
N GLY A 210 2.37 0.26 6.51
CA GLY A 210 1.28 -0.56 7.07
C GLY A 210 1.05 -1.88 6.34
N ASN A 211 1.58 -2.03 5.13
CA ASN A 211 1.40 -3.22 4.29
C ASN A 211 2.62 -4.15 4.31
N LEU A 212 3.59 -3.89 5.18
CA LEU A 212 4.76 -4.74 5.43
C LEU A 212 4.71 -5.24 6.87
N LEU A 213 4.51 -6.55 7.06
CA LEU A 213 4.59 -7.19 8.36
C LEU A 213 6.02 -7.67 8.62
N ILE A 214 6.59 -7.28 9.75
CA ILE A 214 7.94 -7.63 10.17
C ILE A 214 7.85 -8.64 11.33
N ALA A 215 8.45 -9.79 11.14
CA ALA A 215 8.71 -10.79 12.18
C ALA A 215 10.23 -11.05 12.24
N PRO A 216 10.76 -11.72 13.29
CA PRO A 216 12.21 -11.88 13.48
C PRO A 216 12.96 -12.48 12.29
N ASP A 217 12.33 -13.40 11.56
CA ASP A 217 12.92 -14.17 10.46
C ASP A 217 12.32 -13.84 9.08
N ARG A 218 11.29 -12.97 9.01
CA ARG A 218 10.56 -12.72 7.76
C ARG A 218 9.92 -11.35 7.63
N ILE A 219 9.78 -10.93 6.38
CA ILE A 219 9.06 -9.73 5.96
C ILE A 219 7.97 -10.15 4.99
N THR A 220 6.72 -9.82 5.32
CA THR A 220 5.55 -10.22 4.53
C THR A 220 4.81 -9.00 4.01
N GLY A 221 4.72 -8.88 2.68
CA GLY A 221 3.85 -7.87 2.05
C GLY A 221 2.40 -8.36 2.00
N ILE A 222 1.46 -7.53 2.43
CA ILE A 222 0.02 -7.85 2.48
C ILE A 222 -0.79 -6.88 1.61
N ASP A 223 -2.02 -7.26 1.26
CA ASP A 223 -2.92 -6.44 0.42
C ASP A 223 -2.45 -6.33 -1.06
N LEU A 224 -1.95 -7.44 -1.61
CA LEU A 224 -1.69 -7.55 -3.05
C LEU A 224 -3.00 -7.69 -3.82
N GLU A 225 -3.36 -6.66 -4.57
CA GLU A 225 -4.56 -6.64 -5.40
C GLU A 225 -4.27 -6.14 -6.83
N ASN A 226 -3.01 -5.88 -7.16
CA ASN A 226 -2.57 -5.42 -8.48
C ASN A 226 -1.84 -6.53 -9.25
N ASP A 227 -2.36 -6.87 -10.43
CA ASP A 227 -1.75 -7.79 -11.38
C ASP A 227 -1.26 -7.11 -12.66
N LEU A 228 -1.39 -5.78 -12.75
CA LEU A 228 -0.98 -5.01 -13.91
C LEU A 228 0.41 -4.40 -13.73
N PRO A 229 1.26 -4.44 -14.78
CA PRO A 229 2.54 -3.74 -14.78
C PRO A 229 2.36 -2.23 -14.58
N ALA A 230 3.31 -1.63 -13.86
CA ALA A 230 3.42 -0.19 -13.72
C ALA A 230 4.89 0.20 -13.45
N PRO A 231 5.23 1.51 -13.55
CA PRO A 231 6.57 1.96 -13.21
C PRO A 231 6.93 1.63 -11.75
N VAL A 232 8.08 0.98 -11.55
CA VAL A 232 8.57 0.59 -10.20
C VAL A 232 8.70 1.80 -9.26
N ALA A 233 8.99 2.98 -9.83
CA ALA A 233 9.08 4.25 -9.12
C ALA A 233 7.79 4.60 -8.36
N ARG A 234 6.63 4.06 -8.75
CA ARG A 234 5.36 4.26 -8.03
C ARG A 234 5.38 3.63 -6.64
N ASP A 235 5.80 2.38 -6.50
CA ASP A 235 5.89 1.72 -5.18
C ASP A 235 6.97 2.36 -4.31
N LEU A 236 8.12 2.66 -4.92
CA LEU A 236 9.23 3.33 -4.24
C LEU A 236 8.80 4.68 -3.67
N ALA A 237 8.12 5.50 -4.47
CA ALA A 237 7.63 6.81 -4.02
C ALA A 237 6.60 6.68 -2.90
N MET A 238 5.67 5.73 -2.97
CA MET A 238 4.65 5.56 -1.93
C MET A 238 5.26 5.14 -0.60
N LEU A 239 6.21 4.21 -0.59
CA LEU A 239 6.90 3.78 0.63
C LEU A 239 7.70 4.93 1.25
N LEU A 240 8.50 5.64 0.42
CA LEU A 240 9.38 6.71 0.89
C LEU A 240 8.58 7.91 1.41
N VAL A 241 7.49 8.28 0.73
CA VAL A 241 6.58 9.33 1.21
C VAL A 241 5.87 8.89 2.48
N ASP A 242 5.38 7.66 2.56
CA ASP A 242 4.73 7.16 3.79
C ASP A 242 5.71 7.16 4.97
N HIS A 243 6.95 6.70 4.78
CA HIS A 243 7.99 6.75 5.82
C HIS A 243 8.27 8.18 6.28
N GLU A 244 8.55 9.09 5.35
CA GLU A 244 8.94 10.46 5.71
C GLU A 244 7.80 11.27 6.32
N VAL A 245 6.56 11.10 5.82
CA VAL A 245 5.39 11.77 6.39
C VAL A 245 5.12 11.31 7.82
N TRP A 246 5.37 10.04 8.14
CA TRP A 246 5.15 9.54 9.48
C TRP A 246 6.30 9.83 10.45
N PHE A 247 7.54 9.79 9.98
CA PHE A 247 8.71 9.77 10.87
C PHE A 247 9.74 10.87 10.60
N GLY A 248 9.51 11.73 9.62
CA GLY A 248 10.46 12.74 9.17
C GLY A 248 11.58 12.16 8.29
N PHE A 249 12.51 13.02 7.86
CA PHE A 249 13.57 12.63 6.93
C PHE A 249 14.75 11.96 7.68
N HIS A 250 14.94 10.65 7.45
CA HIS A 250 16.03 9.87 8.02
C HIS A 250 17.06 9.46 6.94
N PRO A 251 18.14 10.23 6.70
CA PRO A 251 19.05 10.00 5.59
C PRO A 251 19.78 8.64 5.65
N LYS A 252 20.11 8.15 6.85
CA LYS A 252 20.75 6.83 7.03
C LYS A 252 19.79 5.69 6.67
N ALA A 253 18.54 5.76 7.13
CA ALA A 253 17.51 4.77 6.81
C ALA A 253 17.19 4.76 5.31
N VAL A 254 17.06 5.93 4.69
CA VAL A 254 16.87 6.05 3.23
C VAL A 254 18.07 5.49 2.46
N THR A 255 19.31 5.74 2.92
CA THR A 255 20.50 5.17 2.28
C THR A 255 20.49 3.64 2.36
N ALA A 256 20.12 3.09 3.51
CA ALA A 256 20.07 1.65 3.70
C ALA A 256 18.95 0.97 2.90
N PHE A 257 17.81 1.65 2.72
CA PHE A 257 16.78 1.24 1.77
C PHE A 257 17.36 1.08 0.37
N TRP A 258 18.07 2.09 -0.15
CA TRP A 258 18.62 2.04 -1.51
C TRP A 258 19.71 0.98 -1.67
N GLN A 259 20.56 0.80 -0.66
CA GLN A 259 21.55 -0.28 -0.63
C GLN A 259 20.86 -1.65 -0.71
N ALA A 260 19.81 -1.88 0.08
CA ALA A 260 19.04 -3.12 0.07
C ALA A 260 18.26 -3.31 -1.24
N TYR A 261 17.64 -2.25 -1.76
CA TYR A 261 16.93 -2.27 -3.04
C TYR A 261 17.88 -2.54 -4.22
N GLY A 262 19.14 -2.14 -4.10
CA GLY A 262 20.23 -2.45 -5.04
C GLY A 262 20.31 -1.54 -6.25
N THR A 263 19.53 -0.47 -6.31
CA THR A 263 19.62 0.57 -7.34
C THR A 263 19.18 1.89 -6.76
N ASP A 264 20.08 2.86 -6.70
CA ASP A 264 19.78 4.17 -6.13
C ASP A 264 19.08 5.07 -7.16
N LEU A 265 17.80 5.37 -6.92
CA LEU A 265 17.00 6.22 -7.79
C LEU A 265 16.74 7.62 -7.19
N ARG A 266 17.50 8.04 -6.17
CA ARG A 266 17.30 9.34 -5.48
C ARG A 266 17.31 10.55 -6.41
N HIS A 267 18.06 10.47 -7.50
CA HIS A 267 18.17 11.52 -8.51
C HIS A 267 17.37 11.25 -9.78
N ASP A 268 16.63 10.13 -9.83
CA ASP A 268 15.85 9.75 -11.00
C ASP A 268 14.61 10.67 -11.16
N PRO A 269 14.43 11.30 -12.33
CA PRO A 269 13.27 12.17 -12.60
C PRO A 269 11.91 11.49 -12.43
N ALA A 270 11.80 10.18 -12.71
CA ALA A 270 10.56 9.43 -12.51
C ALA A 270 10.24 9.27 -11.03
N LEU A 271 11.24 8.98 -10.19
CA LEU A 271 11.02 8.94 -8.74
C LEU A 271 10.52 10.30 -8.22
N ARG A 272 11.14 11.40 -8.66
CA ARG A 272 10.71 12.77 -8.31
C ARG A 272 9.26 13.03 -8.72
N PHE A 273 8.88 12.65 -9.94
CA PHE A 273 7.50 12.75 -10.42
C PHE A 273 6.52 11.96 -9.53
N PHE A 274 6.82 10.70 -9.22
CA PHE A 274 5.92 9.87 -8.42
C PHE A 274 5.84 10.31 -6.95
N ILE A 275 6.92 10.85 -6.37
CA ILE A 275 6.89 11.49 -5.04
C ILE A 275 5.95 12.70 -5.08
N ALA A 276 6.12 13.63 -6.03
CA ALA A 276 5.28 14.81 -6.16
C ALA A 276 3.79 14.42 -6.40
N LEU A 277 3.54 13.41 -7.22
CA LEU A 277 2.20 12.89 -7.47
C LEU A 277 1.58 12.28 -6.21
N ARG A 278 2.35 11.54 -5.40
CA ARG A 278 1.86 10.96 -4.14
C ARG A 278 1.54 12.05 -3.12
N LEU A 279 2.41 13.04 -2.96
CA LEU A 279 2.17 14.19 -2.09
C LEU A 279 0.90 14.94 -2.48
N ALA A 280 0.68 15.19 -3.77
CA ALA A 280 -0.53 15.86 -4.24
C ALA A 280 -1.82 15.07 -3.92
N ARG A 281 -1.77 13.74 -4.01
CA ARG A 281 -2.89 12.87 -3.65
C ARG A 281 -3.16 12.88 -2.15
N LEU A 282 -2.12 12.75 -1.33
CA LEU A 282 -2.24 12.85 0.13
C LEU A 282 -2.83 14.19 0.55
N TRP A 283 -2.37 15.29 -0.04
CA TRP A 283 -2.88 16.63 0.21
C TRP A 283 -4.38 16.73 -0.12
N GLN A 284 -4.81 16.17 -1.24
CA GLN A 284 -6.22 16.14 -1.65
C GLN A 284 -7.10 15.24 -0.77
N GLU A 285 -6.52 14.21 -0.14
CA GLU A 285 -7.21 13.33 0.81
C GLU A 285 -7.41 13.99 2.18
N MET A 286 -6.74 15.14 2.45
CA MET A 286 -6.89 15.86 3.70
C MET A 286 -8.23 16.60 3.78
N PRO A 287 -8.84 16.67 4.98
CA PRO A 287 -10.02 17.51 5.22
C PRO A 287 -9.67 19.01 5.05
N PRO A 288 -10.67 19.91 4.99
CA PRO A 288 -10.42 21.35 4.90
C PRO A 288 -9.63 21.94 6.08
N ASP A 289 -9.77 21.37 7.27
CA ASP A 289 -9.06 21.76 8.50
C ASP A 289 -8.35 20.53 9.12
N PRO A 290 -7.19 20.11 8.57
CA PRO A 290 -6.51 18.88 9.00
C PRO A 290 -5.98 18.94 10.43
N GLU A 291 -5.66 20.14 10.90
CA GLU A 291 -5.10 20.40 12.22
C GLU A 291 -6.13 20.14 13.33
N ARG A 292 -7.43 20.27 13.02
CA ARG A 292 -8.55 20.06 13.96
C ARG A 292 -9.31 18.75 13.76
N ASP A 293 -8.84 17.88 12.88
CA ASP A 293 -9.42 16.55 12.67
C ASP A 293 -8.86 15.56 13.71
N THR A 294 -8.79 14.27 13.38
CA THR A 294 -8.20 13.25 14.25
C THR A 294 -6.68 13.47 14.43
N PRO A 295 -6.10 13.08 15.59
CA PRO A 295 -4.66 13.18 15.84
C PRO A 295 -3.80 12.56 14.73
N ARG A 296 -4.27 11.44 14.16
CA ARG A 296 -3.63 10.79 13.01
C ARG A 296 -3.59 11.69 11.77
N ARG A 297 -4.68 12.38 11.44
CA ARG A 297 -4.73 13.29 10.28
C ARG A 297 -3.88 14.53 10.51
N ALA A 298 -3.90 15.09 11.72
CA ALA A 298 -3.04 16.20 12.09
C ALA A 298 -1.55 15.83 11.96
N HIS A 299 -1.16 14.63 12.41
CA HIS A 299 0.21 14.10 12.27
C HIS A 299 0.62 13.96 10.80
N VAL A 300 -0.20 13.29 9.99
CA VAL A 300 0.05 13.12 8.55
C VAL A 300 0.16 14.46 7.84
N TRP A 301 -0.68 15.44 8.22
CA TRP A 301 -0.63 16.79 7.67
C TRP A 301 0.68 17.51 8.01
N ALA A 302 1.12 17.49 9.27
CA ALA A 302 2.38 18.09 9.68
C ALA A 302 3.59 17.48 8.94
N GLY A 303 3.63 16.15 8.80
CA GLY A 303 4.68 15.47 8.05
C GLY A 303 4.64 15.78 6.54
N LEU A 304 3.46 15.88 5.95
CA LEU A 304 3.28 16.30 4.55
C LEU A 304 3.86 17.70 4.33
N GLN A 305 3.52 18.67 5.20
CA GLN A 305 4.04 20.04 5.11
C GLN A 305 5.57 20.07 5.22
N ALA A 306 6.13 19.40 6.23
CA ALA A 306 7.58 19.33 6.43
C ALA A 306 8.32 18.74 5.22
N MET A 307 7.76 17.69 4.60
CA MET A 307 8.32 17.09 3.39
C MET A 307 8.25 18.04 2.20
N CYS A 308 7.12 18.73 1.99
CA CYS A 308 6.96 19.72 0.93
C CYS A 308 7.96 20.87 1.07
N ASP A 309 8.11 21.43 2.28
CA ASP A 309 9.04 22.53 2.56
C ASP A 309 10.49 22.12 2.28
N ARG A 310 10.89 20.91 2.72
CA ARG A 310 12.22 20.36 2.47
C ARG A 310 12.48 20.16 0.97
N LEU A 311 11.50 19.71 0.20
CA LEU A 311 11.63 19.52 -1.24
C LEU A 311 11.71 20.85 -1.98
N ALA A 312 10.94 21.86 -1.55
CA ALA A 312 11.02 23.21 -2.09
C ALA A 312 12.40 23.84 -1.85
N ALA A 313 12.95 23.70 -0.64
CA ALA A 313 14.28 24.20 -0.29
C ALA A 313 15.41 23.61 -1.16
N ARG A 314 15.29 22.34 -1.59
CA ARG A 314 16.25 21.67 -2.48
C ARG A 314 16.10 22.02 -3.96
N GLY A 315 14.94 22.54 -4.36
CA GLY A 315 14.70 22.98 -5.75
C GLY A 315 15.11 24.43 -6.00
N ALA A 316 15.38 25.20 -4.93
CA ALA A 316 15.83 26.59 -4.99
C ALA A 316 17.37 26.75 -4.97
N SER A 317 18.11 25.65 -4.77
CA SER A 317 19.58 25.54 -4.82
C SER A 317 20.04 24.84 -6.08
#